data_AF-A0A095K2D2-F1
#
_entry.id   AF-A0A095K2D2-F1
#
_cell.length_a   1.000
_cell.length_b   1.000
_cell.length_c   1.000
_cell.angle_alpha   90.00
_cell.angle_beta   90.00
_cell.angle_gamma   90.00
#
_symmetry.space_group_name_H-M   'P 1'
#
loop_
_entity.id
_entity.type
_entity.pdbx_description
1 polymer ?
#
loop_
_entity_poly.entity_id
_entity_poly.type
_entity_poly.pdbx_seq_one_letter_code
_entity_poly.pdbx_strand_id
1 'polypeptide(L)'
;MAGKDIHVILDLSRCIEHGTQIPGPAVRGSVRPDTFMILSDHSIAFSNTHFTVPADNKPVQEFMKYRANGDGKVEFQTMVLDPINFSVLRKNQYDCEVNKGVKFFW
;
A
#
# COMPACT_ATOMS: atom_id res chain seq x y z
N MET A 1 12.76 -18.83 5.84
CA MET A 1 11.42 -18.54 5.28
C MET A 1 10.88 -19.81 4.64
N ALA A 2 9.61 -20.16 4.86
CA ALA A 2 8.99 -21.40 4.33
C ALA A 2 8.36 -21.24 2.93
N GLY A 3 8.68 -20.15 2.20
CA GLY A 3 8.16 -19.90 0.86
C GLY A 3 6.64 -19.64 0.78
N LYS A 4 6.04 -19.13 1.86
CA LYS A 4 4.60 -18.84 1.91
C LYS A 4 4.29 -17.55 1.15
N ASP A 5 3.22 -17.58 0.37
CA ASP A 5 2.60 -16.39 -0.19
C ASP A 5 1.89 -15.59 0.91
N ILE A 6 1.84 -14.27 0.76
CA ILE A 6 1.07 -13.41 1.66
C ILE A 6 -0.13 -12.81 0.93
N HIS A 7 -1.24 -12.68 1.63
CA HIS A 7 -2.39 -11.90 1.22
C HIS A 7 -2.63 -10.78 2.24
N VAL A 8 -2.88 -9.58 1.74
CA VAL A 8 -2.98 -8.38 2.55
C VAL A 8 -4.33 -7.74 2.34
N ILE A 9 -5.03 -7.44 3.43
CA ILE A 9 -6.26 -6.63 3.42
C ILE A 9 -5.93 -5.27 4.02
N LEU A 10 -6.39 -4.22 3.36
CA LEU A 10 -6.24 -2.82 3.75
C LEU A 10 -7.61 -2.19 4.01
N ASP A 11 -7.72 -1.43 5.09
CA ASP A 11 -8.81 -0.50 5.36
C ASP A 11 -8.23 0.88 5.66
N LEU A 12 -8.28 1.77 4.66
CA LEU A 12 -7.68 3.11 4.77
C LEU A 12 -8.38 4.00 5.80
N SER A 13 -9.65 3.75 6.11
CA SER A 13 -10.37 4.49 7.16
C SER A 13 -9.86 4.20 8.57
N ARG A 14 -9.02 3.16 8.71
CA ARG A 14 -8.34 2.78 9.94
C ARG A 14 -6.86 3.16 9.94
N CYS A 15 -6.42 3.89 8.93
CA CYS A 15 -5.09 4.50 8.85
C CYS A 15 -5.19 6.02 8.98
N ILE A 16 -4.06 6.68 9.21
CA ILE A 16 -3.95 8.14 9.30
C ILE A 16 -3.15 8.64 8.10
N GLU A 17 -3.55 9.75 7.49
CA GLU A 17 -2.74 10.44 6.48
C GLU A 17 -1.42 10.89 7.10
N HIS A 18 -0.31 10.49 6.48
CA HIS A 18 1.03 10.66 7.04
C HIS A 18 1.33 12.13 7.37
N GLY A 19 1.86 12.35 8.58
CA GLY A 19 2.16 13.70 9.08
C GLY A 19 0.95 14.50 9.54
N THR A 20 -0.24 13.89 9.60
CA THR A 20 -1.48 14.53 10.07
C THR A 20 -2.15 13.72 11.19
N GLN A 21 -3.35 14.13 11.60
CA GLN A 21 -4.24 13.35 12.46
C GLN A 21 -5.55 12.96 11.75
N ILE A 22 -5.58 13.11 10.41
CA ILE A 22 -6.77 12.90 9.60
C ILE A 22 -6.85 11.42 9.20
N PRO A 23 -7.97 10.72 9.43
CA PRO A 23 -8.17 9.37 8.94
C PRO A 23 -8.12 9.33 7.40
N GLY A 24 -7.62 8.22 6.86
CA GLY A 24 -7.69 7.97 5.43
C GLY A 24 -9.13 7.80 4.92
N PRO A 25 -9.32 7.76 3.59
CA PRO A 25 -10.65 7.63 3.00
C PRO A 25 -11.28 6.27 3.30
N ALA A 26 -12.61 6.18 3.17
CA ALA A 26 -13.40 4.94 3.33
C ALA A 26 -13.19 3.98 2.15
N VAL A 27 -11.96 3.49 1.99
CA VAL A 27 -11.53 2.58 0.93
C VAL A 27 -10.98 1.31 1.56
N ARG A 28 -11.47 0.18 1.07
CA ARG A 28 -10.96 -1.15 1.42
C ARG A 28 -10.41 -1.81 0.19
N GLY A 29 -9.27 -2.46 0.33
CA GLY A 29 -8.59 -3.14 -0.76
C GLY A 29 -7.91 -4.41 -0.29
N SER A 30 -7.50 -5.22 -1.24
CA SER A 30 -6.69 -6.39 -0.99
C SER A 30 -5.60 -6.53 -2.04
N VAL A 31 -4.46 -7.07 -1.63
CA VAL A 31 -3.35 -7.34 -2.54
C VAL A 31 -2.69 -8.67 -2.17
N ARG A 32 -2.37 -9.44 -3.19
CA ARG A 32 -1.47 -10.60 -3.09
C ARG A 32 -0.20 -10.23 -3.84
N PRO A 33 0.83 -9.69 -3.17
CA PRO A 33 2.07 -9.39 -3.86
C PRO A 33 2.71 -10.68 -4.37
N ASP A 34 3.27 -10.60 -5.56
CA ASP A 34 4.08 -11.65 -6.18
C ASP A 34 5.42 -11.83 -5.45
N THR A 35 5.91 -10.73 -4.84
CA THR A 35 7.20 -10.70 -4.13
C THR A 35 7.13 -9.84 -2.88
N PHE A 36 7.94 -10.20 -1.88
CA PHE A 36 8.23 -9.36 -0.72
C PHE A 36 9.69 -9.55 -0.31
N MET A 37 10.23 -8.57 0.40
CA MET A 37 11.58 -8.61 0.96
C MET A 37 11.51 -8.44 2.46
N ILE A 38 12.34 -9.21 3.19
CA ILE A 38 12.65 -8.93 4.59
C ILE A 38 13.97 -8.15 4.59
N LEU A 39 13.95 -6.94 5.13
CA LEU A 39 15.10 -6.05 5.18
C LEU A 39 15.93 -6.29 6.45
N SER A 40 17.14 -5.73 6.50
CA SER A 40 18.06 -5.91 7.64
C SER A 40 17.56 -5.33 8.96
N ASP A 41 16.61 -4.39 8.91
CA ASP A 41 15.91 -3.83 10.07
C ASP A 41 14.67 -4.67 10.48
N HIS A 42 14.53 -5.87 9.91
CA HIS A 42 13.41 -6.78 10.06
C HIS A 42 12.06 -6.25 9.54
N SER A 43 12.05 -5.15 8.78
CA SER A 43 10.84 -4.73 8.09
C SER A 43 10.53 -5.62 6.88
N ILE A 44 9.25 -5.79 6.58
CA ILE A 44 8.77 -6.48 5.37
C ILE A 44 8.33 -5.43 4.38
N ALA A 45 8.94 -5.41 3.20
CA ALA A 45 8.63 -4.47 2.13
C ALA A 45 8.11 -5.20 0.89
N PHE A 46 7.05 -4.67 0.29
CA PHE A 46 6.54 -5.14 -1.00
C PHE A 46 5.82 -4.00 -1.72
N SER A 47 5.58 -4.20 -3.01
CA SER A 47 4.79 -3.28 -3.79
C SER A 47 3.86 -4.01 -4.74
N ASN A 48 2.86 -3.30 -5.22
CA ASN A 48 2.04 -3.74 -6.33
C ASN A 48 1.88 -2.61 -7.34
N THR A 49 1.75 -2.99 -8.59
CA THR A 49 1.44 -2.09 -9.69
C THR A 49 0.07 -2.46 -10.24
N HIS A 50 -0.82 -1.49 -10.33
CA HIS A 50 -2.18 -1.67 -10.82
C HIS A 50 -2.46 -0.67 -11.95
N PHE A 51 -2.60 -1.18 -13.17
CA PHE A 51 -3.05 -0.38 -14.30
C PHE A 51 -4.58 -0.38 -14.33
N THR A 52 -5.20 0.79 -14.44
CA THR A 52 -6.65 0.93 -14.37
C THR A 52 -7.14 2.16 -15.12
N VAL A 53 -8.46 2.27 -15.26
CA VAL A 53 -9.15 3.43 -15.83
C VAL A 53 -10.12 3.95 -14.77
N PRO A 54 -9.81 5.07 -14.07
CA PRO A 54 -10.68 5.67 -13.08
C PRO A 54 -11.93 6.29 -13.74
N ALA A 55 -12.83 6.82 -12.89
CA ALA A 55 -14.11 7.39 -13.33
C ALA A 55 -13.99 8.58 -14.32
N ASP A 56 -12.83 9.23 -14.41
CA ASP A 56 -12.56 10.29 -15.37
C ASP A 56 -12.15 9.77 -16.77
N ASN A 57 -12.19 8.45 -16.97
CA ASN A 57 -11.87 7.73 -18.22
C ASN A 57 -10.44 7.93 -18.73
N LYS A 58 -9.51 8.37 -17.88
CA LYS A 58 -8.09 8.51 -18.23
C LYS A 58 -7.30 7.35 -17.65
N PRO A 59 -6.66 6.49 -18.47
CA PRO A 59 -5.87 5.39 -17.93
C PRO A 59 -4.75 5.90 -17.03
N VAL A 60 -4.49 5.19 -15.93
CA VAL A 60 -3.43 5.49 -14.98
C VAL A 60 -2.68 4.23 -14.57
N GLN A 61 -1.44 4.41 -14.11
CA GLN A 61 -0.69 3.35 -13.45
C GLN A 61 -0.53 3.69 -11.96
N GLU A 62 -1.10 2.86 -11.10
CA GLU A 62 -1.01 3.01 -9.65
C GLU A 62 0.15 2.16 -9.11
N PHE A 63 0.97 2.76 -8.26
CA PHE A 63 2.02 2.10 -7.50
C PHE A 63 1.68 2.14 -6.02
N MET A 64 1.56 0.97 -5.42
CA MET A 64 1.19 0.78 -4.02
C MET A 64 2.39 0.17 -3.32
N LYS A 65 2.97 0.89 -2.36
CA LYS A 65 4.15 0.47 -1.60
C LYS A 65 3.77 0.24 -0.15
N TYR A 66 4.21 -0.87 0.40
CA TYR A 66 3.99 -1.24 1.79
C TYR A 66 5.31 -1.51 2.46
N ARG A 67 5.47 -1.01 3.69
CA ARG A 67 6.56 -1.39 4.59
C ARG A 67 5.99 -1.66 5.97
N ALA A 68 5.93 -2.92 6.37
CA ALA A 68 5.56 -3.32 7.71
C ALA A 68 6.80 -3.39 8.58
N ASN A 69 6.87 -2.53 9.60
CA ASN A 69 7.98 -2.43 10.54
C ASN A 69 7.82 -3.47 11.67
N GLY A 70 8.93 -3.84 12.31
CA GLY A 70 8.93 -4.83 13.39
C GLY A 70 8.16 -4.41 14.65
N ASP A 71 7.81 -3.12 14.78
CA ASP A 71 6.99 -2.56 15.86
C ASP A 71 5.47 -2.63 15.57
N GLY A 72 5.08 -3.20 14.42
CA GLY A 72 3.69 -3.32 14.01
C GLY A 72 3.13 -2.11 13.27
N LYS A 73 3.92 -1.05 13.05
CA LYS A 73 3.53 0.05 12.16
C LYS A 73 3.68 -0.37 10.70
N VAL A 74 2.82 0.17 9.84
CA VAL A 74 2.86 -0.06 8.39
C VAL A 74 2.82 1.27 7.68
N GLU A 75 3.87 1.57 6.92
CA GLU A 75 3.88 2.68 5.98
C GLU A 75 3.24 2.21 4.68
N PHE A 76 2.16 2.88 4.27
CA PHE A 76 1.50 2.62 3.00
C PHE A 76 1.54 3.86 2.12
N GLN A 77 2.04 3.73 0.90
CA GLN A 77 2.11 4.84 -0.05
C GLN A 77 1.48 4.46 -1.38
N THR A 78 0.67 5.35 -1.93
CA THR A 78 0.11 5.24 -3.27
C THR A 78 0.65 6.35 -4.16
N MET A 79 1.12 6.01 -5.35
CA MET A 79 1.45 6.95 -6.41
C MET A 79 0.61 6.62 -7.64
N VAL A 80 -0.15 7.59 -8.13
CA VAL A 80 -0.85 7.51 -9.42
C VAL A 80 0.01 8.22 -10.44
N LEU A 81 0.40 7.50 -11.49
CA LEU A 81 1.27 8.00 -12.55
C LEU A 81 0.51 8.09 -13.87
N ASP A 82 0.91 9.06 -14.68
CA ASP A 82 0.57 9.09 -16.11
C ASP A 82 1.21 7.89 -16.81
N PRO A 83 0.46 7.10 -17.60
CA PRO A 83 0.98 5.85 -18.16
C PRO A 83 1.91 6.06 -19.36
N ILE A 84 1.98 7.26 -19.93
CA ILE A 84 2.81 7.59 -21.10
C ILE A 84 4.18 8.09 -20.64
N ASN A 85 4.20 9.03 -19.69
CA ASN A 85 5.43 9.71 -19.27
C ASN A 85 5.84 9.45 -17.81
N PHE A 86 5.05 8.67 -17.06
CA PHE A 86 5.29 8.34 -15.65
C PHE A 86 5.38 9.54 -14.70
N SER A 87 4.88 10.71 -15.11
CA SER A 87 4.74 11.86 -14.22
C SER A 87 3.77 11.55 -13.07
N VAL A 88 4.07 12.08 -11.89
CA VAL A 88 3.27 11.84 -10.69
C VAL A 88 2.01 12.72 -10.75
N LEU A 89 0.85 12.09 -10.92
CA LEU A 89 -0.45 12.76 -10.93
C LEU A 89 -0.99 12.97 -9.52
N ARG A 90 -0.79 11.97 -8.65
CA ARG A 90 -1.19 12.01 -7.23
C ARG A 90 -0.27 11.14 -6.40
N LYS A 91 0.07 11.60 -5.19
CA LYS A 91 0.83 10.83 -4.22
C LYS A 91 0.23 11.02 -2.84
N ASN A 92 -0.13 9.90 -2.21
CA ASN A 92 -0.64 9.87 -0.84
C ASN A 92 0.20 8.89 -0.02
N GLN A 93 0.30 9.16 1.29
CA GLN A 93 0.95 8.27 2.24
C GLN A 93 0.10 8.17 3.50
N TYR A 94 0.05 6.97 4.05
CA TYR A 94 -0.74 6.64 5.22
C TYR A 94 0.11 5.87 6.21
N ASP A 95 -0.04 6.23 7.48
CA ASP A 95 0.49 5.50 8.62
C ASP A 95 -0.61 4.56 9.12
N CYS A 96 -0.37 3.27 8.97
CA CYS A 96 -1.27 2.20 9.36
C CYS A 96 -0.63 1.35 10.48
N GLU A 97 -1.41 0.42 11.03
CA GLU A 97 -0.93 -0.58 11.99
C GLU A 97 -1.43 -1.97 11.61
N VAL A 98 -0.59 -2.99 11.86
CA VAL A 98 -0.93 -4.40 11.71
C VAL A 98 -2.14 -4.74 12.61
N ASN A 99 -3.05 -5.57 12.11
CA ASN A 99 -4.31 -5.98 12.74
C ASN A 99 -5.35 -4.87 12.94
N LYS A 100 -5.03 -3.61 12.62
CA LYS A 100 -5.98 -2.49 12.55
C LYS A 100 -6.31 -2.16 11.09
N GLY A 101 -5.54 -1.28 10.47
CA GLY A 101 -5.72 -0.84 9.08
C GLY A 101 -5.13 -1.80 8.05
N VAL A 102 -4.18 -2.65 8.44
CA VAL A 102 -3.58 -3.65 7.55
C VAL A 102 -3.61 -5.01 8.22
N LYS A 103 -4.03 -6.05 7.48
CA LYS A 103 -4.05 -7.45 7.96
C LYS A 103 -3.32 -8.36 6.97
N PHE A 104 -2.49 -9.24 7.50
CA PHE A 104 -1.70 -10.21 6.73
C PHE A 104 -2.25 -11.63 6.94
N PHE A 105 -2.26 -12.44 5.88
CA PHE A 105 -2.67 -13.84 5.85
C PHE A 105 -1.63 -14.65 5.04
N TRP A 106 -1.35 -15.91 5.41
CA TRP A 106 -0.29 -16.75 4.82
C TRP A 106 -0.50 -18.26 5.07
#